data_AF-A0A967D2Y0-F1
#
_entry.id   AF-A0A967D2Y0-F1
#
_cell.length_a   1.000
_cell.length_b   1.000
_cell.length_c   1.000
_cell.angle_alpha   90.00
_cell.angle_beta   90.00
_cell.angle_gamma   90.00
#
_symmetry.space_group_name_H-M   'P 1'
#
loop_
_entity.id
_entity.type
_entity.pdbx_description
1 polymer ?
#
loop_
_entity_poly.entity_id
_entity_poly.type
_entity_poly.pdbx_seq_one_letter_code
_entity_poly.pdbx_strand_id
1 'polypeptide(L)'
;PLELDDGRIVLVSRGWIPRDVAAGQSQQQIEAVDGRVTVTGRLFASVDGGRLGSPVNGVPQVSRLDLGTAQDAIGLEVVDRWVQAEDPDWRRGVIPIPVPRPTLDEGPHLSYAFQWFFFSASTVIAYALILRRRRADAAIPRNDQ
;
A
#
# COMPACT_ATOMS: atom_id res chain seq x y z
N PRO A 1 -16.05 15.11 -2.19
CA PRO A 1 -17.06 14.29 -1.47
C PRO A 1 -18.09 13.78 -2.47
N LEU A 2 -18.70 12.62 -2.24
CA LEU A 2 -19.80 12.08 -3.05
C LEU A 2 -21.05 12.04 -2.17
N GLU A 3 -22.11 12.67 -2.62
CA GLU A 3 -23.43 12.58 -1.99
C GLU A 3 -24.17 11.38 -2.57
N LEU A 4 -24.73 10.55 -1.69
CA LEU A 4 -25.53 9.37 -2.04
C LEU A 4 -27.00 9.77 -2.23
N ASP A 5 -27.78 8.91 -2.87
CA ASP A 5 -29.21 9.15 -3.12
C ASP A 5 -30.05 9.34 -1.84
N ASP A 6 -29.53 8.88 -0.69
CA ASP A 6 -30.14 9.06 0.63
C ASP A 6 -29.60 10.26 1.42
N GLY A 7 -28.81 11.12 0.76
CA GLY A 7 -28.24 12.35 1.34
C GLY A 7 -26.99 12.15 2.18
N ARG A 8 -26.54 10.91 2.41
CA ARG A 8 -25.28 10.66 3.11
C ARG A 8 -24.09 11.05 2.25
N ILE A 9 -23.03 11.54 2.88
CA ILE A 9 -21.81 11.94 2.19
C ILE A 9 -20.72 10.90 2.45
N VAL A 10 -20.07 10.44 1.38
CA VAL A 10 -18.92 9.56 1.45
C VAL A 10 -17.70 10.23 0.85
N LEU A 11 -16.54 10.09 1.51
CA LEU A 11 -15.28 10.55 0.93
C LEU A 11 -14.77 9.54 -0.09
N VAL A 12 -14.31 10.06 -1.24
CA VAL A 12 -13.77 9.26 -2.34
C VAL A 12 -12.34 9.69 -2.62
N SER A 13 -11.39 8.79 -2.36
CA SER A 13 -10.00 8.94 -2.80
C SER A 13 -9.90 8.57 -4.27
N ARG A 14 -9.76 9.58 -5.12
CA ARG A 14 -9.68 9.45 -6.58
C ARG A 14 -8.29 9.03 -7.09
N GLY A 15 -7.28 9.13 -6.24
CA GLY A 15 -5.89 8.98 -6.66
C GLY A 15 -4.96 10.00 -6.02
N TRP A 16 -3.79 10.17 -6.61
CA TRP A 16 -2.81 11.17 -6.20
C TRP A 16 -2.67 12.28 -7.24
N ILE A 17 -2.24 13.45 -6.78
CA ILE A 17 -1.97 14.61 -7.63
C ILE A 17 -0.46 14.80 -7.68
N PRO A 18 0.15 14.86 -8.88
CA PRO A 18 1.57 15.17 -9.02
C PRO A 18 1.96 16.50 -8.38
N ARG A 19 3.19 16.56 -7.86
CA ARG A 19 3.67 17.73 -7.10
C ARG A 19 3.69 19.00 -7.93
N ASP A 20 4.09 18.91 -9.18
CA ASP A 20 4.09 20.02 -10.15
C ASP A 20 2.68 20.53 -10.43
N VAL A 21 1.69 19.63 -10.53
CA VAL A 21 0.26 20.01 -10.63
C VAL A 21 -0.21 20.69 -9.35
N ALA A 22 0.07 20.11 -8.18
CA ALA A 22 -0.30 20.68 -6.89
C ALA A 22 0.36 22.06 -6.64
N ALA A 23 1.59 22.26 -7.11
CA ALA A 23 2.34 23.51 -7.01
C ALA A 23 1.93 24.55 -8.07
N GLY A 24 0.98 24.25 -8.96
CA GLY A 24 0.55 25.15 -10.03
C GLY A 24 1.60 25.34 -11.13
N GLN A 25 2.57 24.42 -11.25
CA GLN A 25 3.64 24.45 -12.26
C GLN A 25 3.25 23.71 -13.55
N SER A 26 2.14 22.96 -13.53
CA SER A 26 1.59 22.24 -14.68
C SER A 26 0.32 22.91 -15.20
N GLN A 27 0.07 22.78 -16.51
CA GLN A 27 -1.19 23.20 -17.13
C GLN A 27 -2.34 22.22 -16.88
N GLN A 28 -2.03 21.01 -16.39
CA GLN A 28 -3.06 20.04 -16.02
C GLN A 28 -3.86 20.56 -14.83
N GLN A 29 -5.18 20.39 -14.87
CA GLN A 29 -6.07 20.84 -13.81
C GLN A 29 -6.76 19.66 -13.13
N ILE A 30 -7.05 19.85 -11.84
CA ILE A 30 -7.88 18.91 -11.09
C ILE A 30 -9.31 19.17 -11.51
N GLU A 31 -9.87 18.23 -12.23
CA GLU A 31 -11.11 18.44 -12.93
C GLU A 31 -12.30 18.14 -11.99
N ALA A 32 -13.24 19.09 -11.90
CA ALA A 32 -14.46 18.96 -11.11
C ALA A 32 -15.42 18.00 -11.81
N VAL A 33 -16.00 17.06 -11.06
CA VAL A 33 -16.92 16.05 -11.56
C VAL A 33 -18.32 16.46 -11.12
N ASP A 34 -19.16 16.80 -12.09
CA ASP A 34 -20.55 17.21 -11.86
C ASP A 34 -21.52 16.11 -12.29
N GLY A 35 -22.68 16.08 -11.63
CA GLY A 35 -23.77 15.15 -11.96
C GLY A 35 -23.68 13.78 -11.32
N ARG A 36 -24.54 12.86 -11.77
CA ARG A 36 -24.63 11.49 -11.24
C ARG A 36 -23.47 10.66 -11.75
N VAL A 37 -22.70 10.09 -10.83
CA VAL A 37 -21.58 9.18 -11.13
C VAL A 37 -21.72 7.88 -10.37
N THR A 38 -21.20 6.81 -10.95
CA THR A 38 -21.01 5.53 -10.25
C THR A 38 -19.53 5.38 -9.92
N VAL A 39 -19.21 5.10 -8.65
CA VAL A 39 -17.84 4.90 -8.19
C VAL A 39 -17.65 3.44 -7.79
N THR A 40 -16.81 2.73 -8.54
CA THR A 40 -16.34 1.40 -8.16
C THR A 40 -15.03 1.53 -7.40
N GLY A 41 -14.95 0.93 -6.22
CA GLY A 41 -13.78 1.05 -5.37
C GLY A 41 -13.79 0.14 -4.15
N ARG A 42 -12.70 0.20 -3.38
CA ARG A 42 -12.56 -0.51 -2.11
C ARG A 42 -12.97 0.40 -0.95
N LEU A 43 -13.67 -0.18 0.02
CA LEU A 43 -14.11 0.52 1.22
C LEU A 43 -13.05 0.40 2.32
N PHE A 44 -12.75 1.50 2.99
CA PHE A 44 -11.79 1.56 4.08
C PHE A 44 -12.40 2.26 5.30
N ALA A 45 -11.93 1.87 6.49
CA ALA A 45 -12.22 2.58 7.72
C ALA A 45 -11.42 3.88 7.82
N SER A 46 -11.86 4.78 8.71
CA SER A 46 -11.06 5.92 9.15
C SER A 46 -9.72 5.44 9.69
N VAL A 47 -8.67 6.22 9.46
CA VAL A 47 -7.37 6.02 10.09
C VAL A 47 -7.10 7.13 11.10
N ASP A 48 -6.59 6.79 12.27
CA ASP A 48 -6.37 7.80 13.32
C ASP A 48 -5.12 8.64 13.06
N GLY A 49 -5.09 9.81 13.68
CA GLY A 49 -3.92 10.69 13.78
C GLY A 49 -3.74 11.58 12.54
N GLY A 50 -4.82 11.83 11.80
CA GLY A 50 -4.81 12.82 10.74
C GLY A 50 -4.57 14.22 11.29
N ARG A 51 -3.96 15.07 10.45
CA ARG A 51 -3.68 16.46 10.79
C ARG A 51 -4.03 17.32 9.58
N LEU A 52 -4.65 18.47 9.86
CA LEU A 52 -4.81 19.52 8.87
C LEU A 52 -3.45 20.13 8.53
N GLY A 53 -3.15 20.16 7.24
CA GLY A 53 -2.04 20.92 6.67
C GLY A 53 -2.49 22.26 6.11
N SER A 54 -1.52 23.04 5.62
CA SER A 54 -1.83 24.26 4.87
C SER A 54 -2.62 23.92 3.61
N PRO A 55 -3.71 24.65 3.31
CA PRO A 55 -4.45 24.47 2.07
C PRO A 55 -3.56 24.67 0.84
N VAL A 56 -3.80 23.87 -0.20
CA VAL A 56 -3.14 24.01 -1.51
C VAL A 56 -4.21 24.42 -2.50
N ASN A 57 -4.04 25.58 -3.15
CA ASN A 57 -5.03 26.15 -4.07
C ASN A 57 -6.44 26.26 -3.45
N GLY A 58 -6.52 26.62 -2.16
CA GLY A 58 -7.79 26.70 -1.42
C GLY A 58 -8.39 25.35 -1.01
N VAL A 59 -7.76 24.23 -1.39
CA VAL A 59 -8.20 22.89 -1.02
C VAL A 59 -7.52 22.46 0.28
N PRO A 60 -8.28 22.12 1.34
CA PRO A 60 -7.73 21.61 2.58
C PRO A 60 -6.88 20.36 2.37
N GLN A 61 -5.81 20.22 3.15
CA GLN A 61 -4.94 19.05 3.13
C GLN A 61 -5.09 18.28 4.43
N VAL A 62 -5.25 16.95 4.34
CA VAL A 62 -5.27 16.07 5.50
C VAL A 62 -4.18 15.02 5.33
N SER A 63 -3.29 14.89 6.33
CA SER A 63 -2.11 14.03 6.24
C SER A 63 -2.41 12.52 6.19
N ARG A 64 -3.57 12.13 6.73
CA ARG A 64 -4.09 10.76 6.78
C ARG A 64 -5.60 10.85 6.57
N LEU A 65 -6.25 9.82 6.03
CA LEU A 65 -7.73 9.80 5.91
C LEU A 65 -8.40 9.49 7.25
N ASP A 66 -8.16 10.39 8.20
CA ASP A 66 -8.87 10.55 9.45
C ASP A 66 -10.16 11.30 9.15
N LEU A 67 -11.29 10.60 9.29
CA LEU A 67 -12.58 11.14 8.90
C LEU A 67 -12.99 12.31 9.80
N GLY A 68 -12.65 12.29 11.09
CA GLY A 68 -12.92 13.43 11.98
C GLY A 68 -12.22 14.69 11.48
N THR A 69 -10.91 14.57 11.21
CA THR A 69 -10.12 15.69 10.68
C THR A 69 -10.62 16.15 9.31
N ALA A 70 -11.04 15.21 8.46
CA ALA A 70 -11.57 15.53 7.13
C ALA A 70 -12.92 16.25 7.20
N GLN A 71 -13.81 15.86 8.13
CA GLN A 71 -15.08 16.56 8.37
C GLN A 71 -14.82 18.00 8.82
N ASP A 72 -13.91 18.21 9.77
CA ASP A 72 -13.52 19.55 10.23
C ASP A 72 -12.98 20.41 9.07
N ALA A 73 -12.25 19.80 8.15
CA ALA A 73 -11.67 20.47 7.00
C ALA A 73 -12.70 20.92 5.96
N ILE A 74 -13.76 20.14 5.75
CA ILE A 74 -14.76 20.39 4.71
C ILE A 74 -16.11 20.94 5.24
N GLY A 75 -16.32 20.90 6.55
CA GLY A 75 -17.56 21.34 7.20
C GLY A 75 -18.78 20.47 6.87
N LEU A 76 -18.57 19.19 6.54
CA LEU A 76 -19.64 18.25 6.19
C LEU A 76 -19.51 17.00 7.05
N GLU A 77 -20.65 16.45 7.46
CA GLU A 77 -20.71 15.12 8.10
C GLU A 77 -20.55 14.04 7.03
N VAL A 78 -19.65 13.09 7.26
CA VAL A 78 -19.37 11.99 6.34
C VAL A 78 -19.61 10.66 7.04
N VAL A 79 -20.01 9.65 6.27
CA VAL A 79 -20.14 8.29 6.80
C VAL A 79 -18.80 7.80 7.35
N ASP A 80 -18.83 6.86 8.28
CA ASP A 80 -17.65 6.32 9.00
C ASP A 80 -16.71 5.46 8.14
N ARG A 81 -16.80 5.58 6.80
CA ARG A 81 -16.01 4.87 5.80
C ARG A 81 -15.68 5.79 4.63
N TRP A 82 -14.61 5.49 3.93
CA TRP A 82 -14.24 6.15 2.68
C TRP A 82 -13.93 5.13 1.59
N VAL A 83 -14.05 5.56 0.33
CA VAL A 83 -13.86 4.70 -0.84
C VAL A 83 -12.56 5.08 -1.55
N GLN A 84 -11.68 4.11 -1.80
CA GLN A 84 -10.61 4.27 -2.78
C GLN A 84 -11.14 3.88 -4.15
N ALA A 85 -11.26 4.84 -5.06
CA ALA A 85 -11.70 4.58 -6.42
C ALA A 85 -10.66 3.70 -7.14
N GLU A 86 -11.14 2.68 -7.84
CA GLU A 86 -10.29 1.78 -8.63
C GLU A 86 -10.48 1.95 -10.13
N ASP A 87 -11.72 2.17 -10.55
CA ASP A 87 -12.07 2.33 -11.96
C ASP A 87 -12.91 3.59 -12.13
N PRO A 88 -12.26 4.76 -12.24
CA PRO A 88 -12.97 5.98 -12.54
C PRO A 88 -13.24 6.02 -14.04
N ASP A 89 -14.26 5.29 -14.48
CA ASP A 89 -14.87 5.49 -15.81
C ASP A 89 -15.23 6.98 -16.04
N TRP A 90 -15.43 7.71 -14.94
CA TRP A 90 -15.74 9.13 -14.88
C TRP A 90 -14.56 10.08 -15.15
N ARG A 91 -13.39 9.62 -15.62
CA ARG A 91 -12.38 10.39 -16.42
C ARG A 91 -11.09 9.59 -16.65
N ARG A 92 -11.04 8.77 -17.70
CA ARG A 92 -9.77 8.19 -18.19
C ARG A 92 -8.87 9.29 -18.77
N GLY A 93 -7.63 9.40 -18.27
CA GLY A 93 -6.61 10.31 -18.81
C GLY A 93 -6.50 11.69 -18.14
N VAL A 94 -7.14 11.90 -16.98
CA VAL A 94 -7.16 13.18 -16.26
C VAL A 94 -6.64 13.01 -14.83
N ILE A 95 -6.12 14.08 -14.21
CA ILE A 95 -5.76 14.14 -12.79
C ILE A 95 -7.02 14.13 -11.92
N PRO A 96 -7.09 13.38 -10.80
CA PRO A 96 -6.01 12.62 -10.14
C PRO A 96 -5.64 11.27 -10.77
N ILE A 97 -4.38 10.85 -10.59
CA ILE A 97 -3.87 9.57 -11.08
C ILE A 97 -4.30 8.44 -10.12
N PRO A 98 -5.02 7.40 -10.60
CA PRO A 98 -5.52 6.33 -9.75
C PRO A 98 -4.40 5.60 -8.99
N VAL A 99 -4.70 5.13 -7.78
CA VAL A 99 -3.79 4.25 -7.04
C VAL A 99 -3.85 2.87 -7.69
N PRO A 100 -2.73 2.33 -8.19
CA PRO A 100 -2.72 1.01 -8.79
C PRO A 100 -3.13 -0.05 -7.76
N ARG A 101 -3.75 -1.12 -8.24
CA ARG A 101 -4.07 -2.25 -7.37
C ARG A 101 -2.77 -2.81 -6.80
N PRO A 102 -2.77 -3.25 -5.52
CA PRO A 102 -1.67 -4.01 -4.98
C PRO A 102 -1.36 -5.18 -5.92
N THR A 103 -0.09 -5.35 -6.27
CA THR A 103 0.34 -6.53 -7.01
C THR A 103 0.21 -7.75 -6.09
N LEU A 104 -0.32 -8.84 -6.64
CA LEU A 104 -0.33 -10.15 -5.98
C LEU A 104 0.96 -10.90 -6.34
N ASP A 105 2.10 -10.22 -6.31
CA ASP A 105 3.39 -10.84 -6.54
C ASP A 105 4.09 -11.11 -5.21
N GLU A 106 4.70 -12.29 -5.06
CA GLU A 106 5.59 -12.58 -3.93
C GLU A 106 6.95 -11.85 -4.06
N GLY A 107 7.01 -10.71 -4.76
CA GLY A 107 8.23 -9.95 -5.03
C GLY A 107 9.47 -10.81 -5.32
N PRO A 108 10.68 -10.36 -4.92
CA PRO A 108 11.89 -11.15 -5.04
C PRO A 108 12.13 -12.09 -3.84
N HIS A 109 11.08 -12.55 -3.13
CA HIS A 109 11.24 -13.47 -1.99
C HIS A 109 11.87 -14.80 -2.41
N LEU A 110 11.84 -15.12 -3.70
CA LEU A 110 12.47 -16.30 -4.28
C LEU A 110 13.98 -16.38 -3.99
N SER A 111 14.70 -15.25 -4.07
CA SER A 111 16.15 -15.22 -3.80
C SER A 111 16.45 -15.53 -2.33
N TYR A 112 15.62 -15.02 -1.42
CA TYR A 112 15.74 -15.27 0.01
C TYR A 112 15.37 -16.71 0.37
N ALA A 113 14.34 -17.27 -0.27
CA ALA A 113 14.00 -18.69 -0.13
C ALA A 113 15.16 -19.59 -0.59
N PHE A 114 15.77 -19.29 -1.74
CA PHE A 114 16.94 -20.03 -2.24
C PHE A 114 18.12 -19.97 -1.26
N GLN A 115 18.40 -18.81 -0.67
CA GLN A 115 19.43 -18.64 0.34
C GLN A 115 19.21 -19.58 1.55
N TRP A 116 17.98 -19.66 2.06
CA TRP A 116 17.66 -20.55 3.17
C TRP A 116 17.81 -22.03 2.83
N PHE A 117 17.38 -22.44 1.63
CA PHE A 117 17.59 -23.81 1.18
C PHE A 117 19.08 -24.14 1.03
N PHE A 118 19.87 -23.21 0.50
CA PHE A 118 21.32 -23.38 0.37
C PHE A 118 22.01 -23.57 1.72
N PHE A 119 21.70 -22.75 2.73
CA PHE A 119 22.27 -22.89 4.07
C PHE A 119 21.82 -24.18 4.76
N SER A 120 20.54 -24.55 4.63
CA SER A 120 20.00 -25.78 5.18
C SER A 120 20.71 -27.01 4.57
N ALA A 121 20.85 -27.05 3.24
CA ALA A 121 21.56 -28.12 2.54
C ALA A 121 23.04 -28.19 2.94
N SER A 122 23.72 -27.04 2.99
CA SER A 122 25.13 -26.96 3.41
C SER A 122 25.34 -27.49 4.83
N THR A 123 24.42 -27.18 5.74
CA THR A 123 24.45 -27.64 7.14
C THR A 123 24.29 -29.16 7.22
N VAL A 124 23.33 -29.74 6.49
CA VAL A 124 23.11 -31.19 6.43
C VAL A 124 24.33 -31.91 5.86
N ILE A 125 24.92 -31.38 4.78
CA ILE A 125 26.12 -31.95 4.15
C ILE A 125 27.31 -31.90 5.12
N ALA A 126 27.58 -30.75 5.73
CA ALA A 126 28.67 -30.59 6.68
C ALA A 126 28.52 -31.54 7.87
N TYR A 127 27.31 -31.66 8.43
CA TYR A 127 27.01 -32.61 9.50
C TYR A 127 27.26 -34.07 9.10
N ALA A 128 26.80 -34.48 7.92
CA ALA A 128 27.01 -35.83 7.39
C ALA A 128 28.51 -36.14 7.19
N LEU A 129 29.28 -35.18 6.68
CA LEU A 129 30.74 -35.33 6.51
C LEU A 129 31.45 -35.45 7.86
N ILE A 130 31.09 -34.64 8.85
CA ILE A 130 31.63 -34.73 10.22
C ILE A 130 31.32 -36.10 10.83
N LEU A 131 30.07 -36.57 10.70
CA LEU A 131 29.66 -37.86 11.22
C LEU A 131 30.42 -39.02 10.55
N ARG A 132 30.59 -38.97 9.23
CA ARG A 132 31.36 -39.96 8.47
C ARG A 132 32.82 -39.99 8.92
N ARG A 133 33.45 -38.82 9.11
CA ARG A 133 34.83 -38.72 9.61
C ARG A 133 34.97 -39.27 11.02
N ARG A 134 34.07 -38.91 11.95
CA ARG A 134 34.07 -39.45 13.32
C ARG A 134 33.93 -40.97 13.36
N ARG A 135 33.10 -41.56 12.49
CA ARG A 135 32.97 -43.01 12.37
C ARG A 135 34.24 -43.68 11.83
N ALA A 136 34.91 -43.05 10.87
CA ALA A 136 36.17 -43.55 10.33
C ALA A 136 37.30 -43.48 11.37
N ASP A 137 37.43 -42.36 12.10
CA ASP A 137 38.44 -42.18 13.14
C ASP A 137 38.24 -43.15 14.32
N ALA A 138 36.98 -43.46 14.67
CA ALA A 138 36.64 -44.44 15.71
C ALA A 138 36.89 -45.92 15.29
N ALA A 139 37.01 -46.20 13.99
CA ALA A 139 37.25 -47.55 13.48
C ALA A 139 38.75 -47.91 13.42
N ILE A 140 39.66 -46.94 13.64
CA ILE A 140 41.09 -47.19 13.72
C ILE A 140 41.44 -47.64 15.15
N PRO A 141 41.85 -48.90 15.38
CA PRO A 141 42.22 -49.36 16.72
C PRO A 141 43.40 -48.57 17.23
N ARG A 142 43.23 -47.96 18.41
CA ARG A 142 44.29 -47.21 19.10
C ARG A 142 45.32 -48.24 19.59
N ASN A 143 46.48 -48.27 18.93
CA ASN A 143 47.60 -49.12 19.34
C ASN A 143 48.27 -48.45 20.54
N ASP A 144 47.77 -48.75 21.74
CA ASP A 144 48.36 -48.29 22.99
C ASP A 144 49.64 -49.11 23.24
N GLN A 145 50.80 -48.46 23.11
CA GLN A 145 52.13 -48.93 23.54
C GLN A 145 52.47 -48.33 24.90
#